data_AF-A0A432Q3I4-F1
#
_entry.id   AF-A0A432Q3I4-F1
#
_cell.length_a   1.000
_cell.length_b   1.000
_cell.length_c   1.000
_cell.angle_alpha   90.00
_cell.angle_beta   90.00
_cell.angle_gamma   90.00
#
_symmetry.space_group_name_H-M   'P 1'
#
loop_
_entity.id
_entity.type
_entity.pdbx_description
1 polymer ?
#
loop_
_entity_poly.entity_id
_entity_poly.type
_entity_poly.pdbx_seq_one_letter_code
_entity_poly.pdbx_strand_id
1 'polypeptide(L)'
;MLISIAVLTVVFVSLYWILTHQTVYFGSVLVEVSPSNLIVVYIFLLAGILMRGKLRFLRPFFVAIALYMISDILLFNLQMYYPIMLNKFYLLMLLLSIAIVVSDLPKRHVTSCVGFVLAAISFYAISYQYNSFIATVLAAVLIYLALTSLAFGFEGVIARGISASRAYIVLALLAVAVIELAKPYLKGGLFDFTEWAFLALAAFLAFRKFKPEWDELYLEPHSQLITKRYDELIVNLDSAANNFVRYGDKAILVACISKALLDAGYNEKELAEAIYPVVNYCDITTPILSFPWEKVITEKRNVSRRKRVLKAILKNLGKNIEEVEL
;
A
#
# COMPACT_ATOMS: atom_id res chain seq x y z
N MET A 1 -16.94 1.63 11.28
CA MET A 1 -16.91 3.06 11.67
C MET A 1 -17.37 3.21 13.10
N LEU A 2 -18.62 2.85 13.41
CA LEU A 2 -19.14 2.82 14.78
C LEU A 2 -18.25 2.01 15.74
N ILE A 3 -17.78 0.83 15.31
CA ILE A 3 -16.83 0.01 16.09
C ILE A 3 -15.53 0.77 16.38
N SER A 4 -14.94 1.45 15.41
CA SER A 4 -13.68 2.19 15.58
C SER A 4 -13.84 3.39 16.52
N ILE A 5 -14.98 4.08 16.46
CA ILE A 5 -15.31 5.19 17.36
C ILE A 5 -15.55 4.65 18.77
N ALA A 6 -16.34 3.58 18.91
CA ALA A 6 -16.63 2.93 20.19
C ALA A 6 -15.35 2.43 20.88
N VAL A 7 -14.44 1.80 20.13
CA VAL A 7 -13.15 1.35 20.66
C VAL A 7 -12.30 2.55 21.08
N LEU A 8 -12.22 3.61 20.26
CA LEU A 8 -11.46 4.82 20.62
C LEU A 8 -12.02 5.47 21.90
N THR A 9 -13.34 5.61 22.01
CA THR A 9 -13.98 6.17 23.21
C THR A 9 -13.70 5.34 24.45
N VAL A 10 -13.83 4.02 24.36
CA VAL A 10 -13.57 3.13 25.51
C VAL A 10 -12.12 3.24 25.94
N VAL A 11 -11.17 3.24 25.00
CA VAL A 11 -9.74 3.38 25.31
C VAL A 11 -9.45 4.72 25.99
N PHE A 12 -9.98 5.84 25.48
CA PHE A 12 -9.74 7.15 26.07
C PHE A 12 -10.41 7.34 27.43
N VAL A 13 -11.60 6.79 27.64
CA VAL A 13 -12.26 6.80 28.95
C VAL A 13 -11.45 5.98 29.96
N SER A 14 -10.99 4.79 29.59
CA SER A 14 -10.12 3.96 30.43
C SER A 14 -8.80 4.67 30.75
N LEU A 15 -8.15 5.28 29.76
CA LEU A 15 -6.93 6.07 29.96
C LEU A 15 -7.16 7.24 30.90
N TYR A 16 -8.22 8.02 30.69
CA TYR A 16 -8.57 9.14 31.55
C TYR A 16 -8.80 8.68 32.99
N TRP A 17 -9.52 7.57 33.18
CA TRP A 17 -9.77 6.99 34.50
C TRP A 17 -8.47 6.58 35.21
N ILE A 18 -7.61 5.84 34.52
CA ILE A 18 -6.31 5.40 35.05
C ILE A 18 -5.45 6.61 35.39
N LEU A 19 -5.38 7.61 34.51
CA LEU A 19 -4.51 8.77 34.68
C LEU A 19 -4.98 9.70 35.81
N THR A 20 -6.29 9.78 36.07
CA THR A 20 -6.85 10.58 37.18
C THR A 20 -6.74 9.90 38.54
N HIS A 21 -6.69 8.57 38.58
CA HIS A 21 -6.63 7.78 39.81
C HIS A 21 -5.25 7.15 40.06
N GLN A 22 -4.19 7.62 39.40
CA GLN A 22 -2.84 7.05 39.54
C GLN A 22 -2.35 7.01 40.99
N THR A 23 -2.65 8.05 41.78
CA THR A 23 -2.24 8.14 43.18
C THR A 23 -2.90 7.05 44.04
N VAL A 24 -4.11 6.62 43.68
CA VAL A 24 -4.83 5.54 44.37
C VAL A 24 -4.23 4.17 44.00
N TYR A 25 -3.85 3.98 42.73
CA TYR A 25 -3.34 2.69 42.25
C TYR A 25 -1.85 2.47 42.51
N PHE A 26 -1.04 3.52 42.39
CA PHE A 26 0.42 3.46 42.40
C PHE A 26 1.04 4.21 43.59
N GLY A 27 0.23 4.86 44.44
CA GLY A 27 0.71 5.66 45.58
C GLY A 27 1.49 6.92 45.20
N SER A 28 1.65 7.19 43.90
CA SER A 28 2.44 8.28 43.34
C SER A 28 1.96 8.63 41.94
N VAL A 29 2.32 9.82 41.45
CA VAL A 29 2.04 10.24 40.07
C VAL A 29 3.19 9.75 39.19
N LEU A 30 2.88 8.81 38.28
CA LEU A 30 3.86 8.23 37.36
C LEU A 30 3.92 8.99 36.02
N VAL A 31 2.79 9.54 35.59
CA VAL A 31 2.66 10.26 34.33
C VAL A 31 1.84 11.53 34.55
N GLU A 32 2.46 12.68 34.34
CA GLU A 32 1.81 13.97 34.37
C GLU A 32 1.20 14.27 33.00
N VAL A 33 -0.13 14.29 32.94
CA VAL A 33 -0.89 14.60 31.72
C VAL A 33 -2.02 15.54 32.07
N SER A 34 -2.05 16.71 31.43
CA SER A 34 -3.21 17.59 31.55
C SER A 34 -4.44 16.94 30.90
N PRO A 35 -5.60 16.89 31.58
CA PRO A 35 -6.86 16.43 31.01
C PRO A 35 -7.20 17.10 29.66
N SER A 36 -6.85 18.38 29.51
CA SER A 36 -7.07 19.12 28.27
C SER A 36 -6.34 18.49 27.08
N ASN A 37 -5.11 17.99 27.30
CA ASN A 37 -4.30 17.43 26.23
C ASN A 37 -4.87 16.09 25.76
N LEU A 38 -5.39 15.26 26.66
CA LEU A 38 -6.09 14.01 26.31
C LEU A 38 -7.33 14.28 25.46
N ILE A 39 -8.13 15.28 25.84
CA ILE A 39 -9.33 15.66 25.09
C ILE A 39 -8.95 16.13 23.67
N VAL A 40 -7.90 16.94 23.56
CA VAL A 40 -7.42 17.42 22.26
C VAL A 40 -6.93 16.26 21.39
N VAL A 41 -6.11 15.35 21.93
CA VAL A 41 -5.66 14.15 21.20
C VAL A 41 -6.87 13.33 20.72
N TYR A 42 -7.85 13.12 21.59
CA TYR A 42 -9.08 12.40 21.26
C TYR A 42 -9.84 13.06 20.10
N ILE A 43 -10.03 14.38 20.14
CA ILE A 43 -10.73 15.14 19.08
C ILE A 43 -9.98 15.00 17.75
N PHE A 44 -8.65 15.13 17.74
CA PHE A 44 -7.86 15.01 16.51
C PHE A 44 -7.89 13.58 15.94
N LEU A 45 -7.82 12.54 16.78
CA LEU A 45 -7.98 11.15 16.34
C LEU A 45 -9.39 10.88 15.80
N LEU A 46 -10.41 11.39 16.48
CA LEU A 46 -11.80 11.26 16.07
C LEU A 46 -12.06 11.98 14.73
N ALA A 47 -11.54 13.18 14.56
CA ALA A 47 -11.54 13.90 13.27
C ALA A 47 -10.85 13.06 12.18
N GLY A 48 -9.70 12.46 12.49
CA GLY A 48 -9.00 11.55 11.58
C GLY A 48 -9.82 10.31 11.17
N ILE A 49 -10.70 9.80 12.02
CA ILE A 49 -11.60 8.67 11.72
C ILE A 49 -12.81 9.12 10.89
N LEU A 50 -13.34 10.32 11.18
CA LEU A 50 -14.53 10.87 10.52
C LEU A 50 -14.25 11.39 9.11
N MET A 51 -13.02 11.83 8.80
CA MET A 51 -12.66 12.33 7.47
C MET A 51 -12.74 11.23 6.38
N ARG A 52 -13.84 11.22 5.61
CA ARG A 52 -14.07 10.34 4.45
C ARG A 52 -14.42 11.14 3.18
N GLY A 53 -14.46 10.46 2.04
CA GLY A 53 -14.86 11.05 0.76
C GLY A 53 -13.85 12.08 0.25
N LYS A 54 -14.34 13.26 -0.19
CA LYS A 54 -13.52 14.35 -0.72
C LYS A 54 -12.56 14.96 0.31
N LEU A 55 -12.83 14.83 1.61
CA LEU A 55 -11.99 15.37 2.69
C LEU A 55 -10.90 14.41 3.17
N ARG A 56 -10.77 13.23 2.54
CA ARG A 56 -9.79 12.20 2.94
C ARG A 56 -8.34 12.70 2.89
N PHE A 57 -8.04 13.71 2.08
CA PHE A 57 -6.69 14.29 1.98
C PHE A 57 -6.26 15.03 3.26
N LEU A 58 -7.19 15.50 4.10
CA LEU A 58 -6.87 16.16 5.38
C LEU A 58 -6.61 15.19 6.51
N ARG A 59 -7.00 13.92 6.36
CA ARG A 59 -6.82 12.87 7.38
C ARG A 59 -5.37 12.79 7.93
N PRO A 60 -4.31 12.75 7.11
CA PRO A 60 -2.94 12.71 7.63
C PRO A 60 -2.59 13.91 8.51
N PHE A 61 -3.13 15.09 8.24
CA PHE A 61 -2.88 16.29 9.05
C PHE A 61 -3.43 16.13 10.47
N PHE A 62 -4.69 15.70 10.62
CA PHE A 62 -5.27 15.47 11.95
C PHE A 62 -4.56 14.34 12.71
N VAL A 63 -4.17 13.27 12.01
CA VAL A 63 -3.42 12.15 12.60
C VAL A 63 -2.02 12.58 13.04
N ALA A 64 -1.33 13.40 12.23
CA ALA A 64 -0.01 13.94 12.57
C ALA A 64 -0.06 14.82 13.82
N ILE A 65 -1.05 15.70 13.94
CA ILE A 65 -1.21 16.55 15.12
C ILE A 65 -1.51 15.69 16.36
N ALA A 66 -2.39 14.69 16.23
CA ALA A 66 -2.66 13.77 17.34
C ALA A 66 -1.39 13.03 17.78
N LEU A 67 -0.62 12.49 16.83
CA LEU A 67 0.65 11.81 17.12
C LEU A 67 1.67 12.77 17.75
N TYR A 68 1.77 14.01 17.26
CA TYR A 68 2.64 15.03 17.84
C TYR A 68 2.26 15.32 19.30
N MET A 69 0.97 15.51 19.59
CA MET A 69 0.52 15.74 20.97
C MET A 69 0.81 14.54 21.88
N ILE A 70 0.62 13.31 21.38
CA ILE A 70 1.00 12.09 22.12
C ILE A 70 2.51 12.07 22.38
N SER A 71 3.32 12.32 21.35
CA SER A 71 4.77 12.35 21.47
C SER A 71 5.26 13.48 22.38
N ASP A 72 4.63 14.66 22.38
CA ASP A 72 4.96 15.77 23.27
C ASP A 72 4.64 15.43 24.73
N ILE A 73 3.50 14.78 25.00
CA ILE A 73 3.17 14.26 26.34
C ILE A 73 4.24 13.24 26.78
N LEU A 74 4.58 12.29 25.91
CA LEU A 74 5.59 11.27 26.23
C LEU A 74 6.96 11.91 26.48
N LEU A 75 7.37 12.87 25.64
CA LEU A 75 8.65 13.57 25.78
C LEU A 75 8.69 14.46 27.01
N PHE A 76 7.59 15.16 27.35
CA PHE A 76 7.49 15.95 28.57
C PHE A 76 7.69 15.06 29.81
N ASN A 77 7.02 13.90 29.83
CA ASN A 77 7.17 12.94 30.91
C ASN A 77 8.58 12.34 30.93
N LEU A 78 9.17 12.01 29.78
CA LEU A 78 10.57 11.56 29.68
C LEU A 78 11.56 12.63 30.12
N GLN A 79 11.28 13.92 29.85
CA GLN A 79 12.15 15.05 30.19
C GLN A 79 12.29 15.26 31.70
N MET A 80 11.27 14.89 32.48
CA MET A 80 11.34 14.92 33.94
C MET A 80 12.44 14.01 34.49
N TYR A 81 12.83 13.01 33.71
CA TYR A 81 13.72 11.97 34.18
C TYR A 81 15.02 11.89 33.34
N TYR A 82 15.05 12.39 32.09
CA TYR A 82 16.26 12.52 31.26
C TYR A 82 16.33 13.91 30.62
N PRO A 83 17.52 14.51 30.47
CA PRO A 83 17.70 15.78 29.78
C PRO A 83 17.61 15.63 28.24
N ILE A 84 16.50 15.12 27.73
CA ILE A 84 16.24 14.97 26.29
C ILE A 84 15.56 16.23 25.78
N MET A 85 16.33 17.20 25.29
CA MET A 85 15.79 18.42 24.66
C MET A 85 15.57 18.27 23.15
N LEU A 86 14.57 17.48 22.76
CA LEU A 86 14.21 17.35 21.34
C LEU A 86 13.53 18.62 20.85
N ASN A 87 14.00 19.18 19.74
CA ASN A 87 13.33 20.31 19.10
C ASN A 87 11.94 19.87 18.61
N LYS A 88 10.90 20.38 19.28
CA LYS A 88 9.49 20.06 19.03
C LYS A 88 9.09 20.28 17.57
N PHE A 89 9.69 21.28 16.90
CA PHE A 89 9.41 21.57 15.49
C PHE A 89 9.88 20.43 14.57
N TYR A 90 11.09 19.89 14.78
CA TYR A 90 11.60 18.79 13.96
C TYR A 90 10.85 17.48 14.21
N LEU A 91 10.42 17.24 15.45
CA LEU A 91 9.55 16.11 15.78
C LEU A 91 8.20 16.21 15.08
N LEU A 92 7.56 17.39 15.12
CA LEU A 92 6.30 17.63 14.41
C LEU A 92 6.46 17.38 12.91
N MET A 93 7.52 17.91 12.29
CA MET A 93 7.81 17.74 10.87
C MET A 93 8.04 16.26 10.52
N LEU A 94 8.77 15.52 11.35
CA LEU A 94 8.97 14.09 11.19
C LEU A 94 7.64 13.32 11.28
N LEU A 95 6.79 13.58 12.27
CA LEU A 95 5.51 12.89 12.43
C LEU A 95 4.52 13.24 11.32
N LEU A 96 4.51 14.50 10.86
CA LEU A 96 3.76 14.95 9.68
C LEU A 96 4.22 14.20 8.44
N SER A 97 5.53 14.08 8.25
CA SER A 97 6.12 13.38 7.11
C SER A 97 5.71 11.90 7.07
N ILE A 98 5.78 11.21 8.22
CA ILE A 98 5.37 9.80 8.35
C ILE A 98 3.86 9.68 8.10
N ALA A 99 3.04 10.57 8.64
CA ALA A 99 1.60 10.55 8.43
C ALA A 99 1.22 10.74 6.95
N ILE A 100 1.89 11.65 6.24
CA ILE A 100 1.71 11.87 4.80
C ILE A 100 2.08 10.59 4.04
N VAL A 101 3.27 10.05 4.26
CA VAL A 101 3.78 8.83 3.62
C VAL A 101 2.81 7.66 3.85
N VAL A 102 2.39 7.41 5.08
CA VAL A 102 1.47 6.30 5.42
C VAL A 102 0.08 6.50 4.81
N SER A 103 -0.40 7.74 4.69
CA SER A 103 -1.75 8.03 4.19
C SER A 103 -1.88 7.99 2.67
N ASP A 104 -0.83 8.37 1.94
CA ASP A 104 -0.85 8.54 0.49
C ASP A 104 -0.27 7.34 -0.27
N LEU A 105 0.49 6.45 0.38
CA LEU A 105 0.85 5.17 -0.19
C LEU A 105 -0.38 4.25 -0.26
N PRO A 106 -0.74 3.70 -1.44
CA PRO A 106 0.02 3.66 -2.70
C PRO A 106 -0.41 4.62 -3.81
N LYS A 107 -1.37 5.52 -3.54
CA LYS A 107 -2.17 6.16 -4.59
C LYS A 107 -1.54 7.42 -5.20
N ARG A 108 -0.57 8.06 -4.53
CA ARG A 108 -0.01 9.36 -4.96
C ARG A 108 1.50 9.44 -4.71
N HIS A 109 2.28 9.23 -5.78
CA HIS A 109 3.75 9.23 -5.71
C HIS A 109 4.32 10.61 -5.35
N VAL A 110 3.73 11.70 -5.86
CA VAL A 110 4.24 13.07 -5.66
C VAL A 110 4.19 13.52 -4.19
N THR A 111 3.07 13.31 -3.51
CA THR A 111 2.91 13.69 -2.09
C THR A 111 3.75 12.80 -1.17
N SER A 112 3.95 11.54 -1.55
CA SER A 112 4.85 10.62 -0.85
C SER A 112 6.31 11.07 -0.96
N CYS A 113 6.77 11.56 -2.11
CA CYS A 113 8.11 12.13 -2.28
C CYS A 113 8.33 13.36 -1.39
N VAL A 114 7.36 14.27 -1.32
CA VAL A 114 7.42 15.42 -0.40
C VAL A 114 7.52 14.93 1.05
N GLY A 115 6.73 13.92 1.42
CA GLY A 115 6.82 13.26 2.73
C GLY A 115 8.22 12.71 3.01
N PHE A 116 8.84 11.96 2.09
CA PHE A 116 10.18 11.42 2.29
C PHE A 116 11.26 12.51 2.40
N VAL A 117 11.19 13.58 1.60
CA VAL A 117 12.11 14.71 1.69
C VAL A 117 11.99 15.39 3.06
N LEU A 118 10.75 15.65 3.50
CA LEU A 118 10.50 16.25 4.82
C LEU A 118 11.00 15.34 5.95
N ALA A 119 10.84 14.03 5.80
CA ALA A 119 11.32 13.04 6.75
C ALA A 119 12.85 13.02 6.83
N ALA A 120 13.53 13.08 5.69
CA ALA A 120 14.99 13.12 5.62
C ALA A 120 15.58 14.39 6.23
N ILE A 121 14.97 15.56 5.97
CA ILE A 121 15.39 16.84 6.57
C ILE A 121 15.19 16.82 8.08
N SER A 122 14.02 16.35 8.54
CA SER A 122 13.71 16.26 9.97
C SER A 122 14.63 15.27 10.67
N PHE A 123 14.91 14.14 10.02
CA PHE A 123 15.87 13.15 10.50
C PHE A 123 17.28 13.72 10.63
N TYR A 124 17.79 14.39 9.60
CA TYR A 124 19.11 15.01 9.63
C TYR A 124 19.23 16.03 10.77
N ALA A 125 18.20 16.84 10.97
CA ALA A 125 18.17 17.83 12.04
C ALA A 125 18.15 17.19 13.44
N ILE A 126 17.46 16.06 13.61
CA ILE A 126 17.41 15.29 14.87
C ILE A 126 18.73 14.52 15.10
N SER A 127 19.27 13.86 14.07
CA SER A 127 20.47 13.04 14.17
C SER A 127 21.75 13.85 14.38
N TYR A 128 21.78 15.10 13.89
CA TYR A 128 22.90 16.01 14.14
C TYR A 128 23.02 16.38 15.63
N GLN A 129 21.90 16.43 16.36
CA GLN A 129 21.86 16.80 17.78
C GLN A 129 21.98 15.60 18.72
N TYR A 130 21.68 14.38 18.25
CA TYR A 130 21.60 13.17 19.09
C TYR A 130 22.51 12.05 18.60
N ASN A 131 23.35 11.54 19.50
CA ASN A 131 24.35 10.52 19.21
C ASN A 131 23.74 9.18 18.72
N SER A 132 24.60 8.40 18.06
CA SER A 132 24.38 7.39 17.02
C SER A 132 23.17 6.44 17.11
N PHE A 133 22.76 5.94 18.28
CA PHE A 133 21.81 4.81 18.34
C PHE A 133 20.36 5.17 17.98
N ILE A 134 19.81 6.24 18.59
CA ILE A 134 18.45 6.70 18.29
C ILE A 134 18.37 7.12 16.81
N ALA A 135 19.40 7.80 16.32
CA ALA A 135 19.53 8.15 14.91
C ALA A 135 19.56 6.90 14.02
N THR A 136 20.26 5.82 14.39
CA THR A 136 20.24 4.57 13.60
C THR A 136 18.88 3.89 13.58
N VAL A 137 18.13 3.87 14.70
CA VAL A 137 16.79 3.29 14.74
C VAL A 137 15.82 4.11 13.88
N LEU A 138 15.89 5.44 13.98
CA LEU A 138 15.08 6.36 13.17
C LEU A 138 15.42 6.25 11.68
N ALA A 139 16.71 6.10 11.34
CA ALA A 139 17.15 5.83 9.97
C ALA A 139 16.60 4.49 9.46
N ALA A 140 16.63 3.44 10.29
CA ALA A 140 16.10 2.12 9.92
C ALA A 140 14.59 2.19 9.62
N VAL A 141 13.82 2.95 10.42
CA VAL A 141 12.39 3.20 10.17
C VAL A 141 12.17 3.91 8.84
N LEU A 142 12.95 4.95 8.55
CA LEU A 142 12.81 5.72 7.30
C LEU A 142 13.22 4.92 6.07
N ILE A 143 14.33 4.17 6.15
CA ILE A 143 14.80 3.27 5.09
C ILE A 143 13.75 2.20 4.84
N TYR A 144 13.17 1.61 5.89
CA TYR A 144 12.12 0.61 5.75
C TYR A 144 10.85 1.21 5.12
N LEU A 145 10.41 2.40 5.55
CA LEU A 145 9.30 3.11 4.91
C LEU A 145 9.59 3.39 3.42
N ALA A 146 10.81 3.79 3.08
CA ALA A 146 11.23 4.01 1.69
C ALA A 146 11.24 2.71 0.87
N LEU A 147 11.85 1.64 1.39
CA LEU A 147 11.84 0.31 0.77
C LEU A 147 10.44 -0.20 0.53
N THR A 148 9.57 -0.04 1.53
CA THR A 148 8.20 -0.49 1.38
C THR A 148 7.47 0.34 0.31
N SER A 149 7.73 1.65 0.22
CA SER A 149 7.16 2.50 -0.82
C SER A 149 7.57 2.10 -2.23
N LEU A 150 8.83 1.70 -2.41
CA LEU A 150 9.36 1.16 -3.66
C LEU A 150 8.79 -0.23 -3.96
N ALA A 151 8.66 -1.08 -2.95
CA ALA A 151 8.08 -2.42 -3.09
C ALA A 151 6.66 -2.37 -3.66
N PHE A 152 5.90 -1.30 -3.41
CA PHE A 152 4.55 -1.17 -3.98
C PHE A 152 4.53 -1.07 -5.52
N GLY A 153 5.65 -0.66 -6.14
CA GLY A 153 5.78 -0.65 -7.60
C GLY A 153 5.99 -2.03 -8.23
N PHE A 154 6.10 -3.09 -7.43
CA PHE A 154 6.35 -4.45 -7.89
C PHE A 154 5.17 -5.38 -7.55
N GLU A 155 4.75 -6.22 -8.52
CA GLU A 155 3.60 -7.12 -8.35
C GLU A 155 3.92 -8.43 -7.59
N GLY A 156 5.19 -8.64 -7.23
CA GLY A 156 5.67 -9.87 -6.61
C GLY A 156 5.16 -10.14 -5.19
N VAL A 157 5.13 -11.41 -4.79
CA VAL A 157 4.74 -11.89 -3.44
C VAL A 157 5.53 -11.19 -2.34
N ILE A 158 6.84 -11.00 -2.55
CA ILE A 158 7.73 -10.33 -1.59
C ILE A 158 7.28 -8.89 -1.36
N ALA A 159 6.88 -8.18 -2.43
CA ALA A 159 6.37 -6.82 -2.33
C ALA A 159 5.04 -6.75 -1.56
N ARG A 160 4.13 -7.71 -1.81
CA ARG A 160 2.87 -7.83 -1.05
C ARG A 160 3.15 -8.15 0.43
N GLY A 161 4.07 -9.06 0.73
CA GLY A 161 4.48 -9.41 2.09
C GLY A 161 5.14 -8.26 2.86
N ILE A 162 6.01 -7.49 2.20
CA ILE A 162 6.60 -6.27 2.76
C ILE A 162 5.53 -5.21 3.02
N SER A 163 4.55 -5.05 2.12
CA SER A 163 3.46 -4.09 2.31
C SER A 163 2.55 -4.45 3.49
N ALA A 164 2.26 -5.74 3.70
CA ALA A 164 1.39 -6.24 4.76
C ALA A 164 2.04 -6.17 6.16
N SER A 165 3.37 -6.25 6.22
CA SER A 165 4.17 -6.20 7.45
C SER A 165 4.50 -4.77 7.92
N ARG A 166 4.23 -3.74 7.08
CA ARG A 166 4.59 -2.33 7.36
C ARG A 166 4.24 -1.85 8.76
N ALA A 167 2.97 -2.01 9.15
CA ALA A 167 2.49 -1.52 10.44
C ALA A 167 3.16 -2.24 11.61
N TYR A 168 3.48 -3.53 11.46
CA TYR A 168 4.09 -4.35 12.51
C TYR A 168 5.57 -4.02 12.69
N ILE A 169 6.31 -3.86 11.59
CA ILE A 169 7.74 -3.53 11.65
C ILE A 169 7.94 -2.10 12.15
N VAL A 170 7.11 -1.14 11.72
CA VAL A 170 7.13 0.22 12.27
C VAL A 170 6.80 0.20 13.76
N LEU A 171 5.78 -0.55 14.19
CA LEU A 171 5.40 -0.65 15.60
C LEU A 171 6.47 -1.35 16.43
N ALA A 172 7.13 -2.38 15.90
CA ALA A 172 8.25 -3.07 16.54
C ALA A 172 9.47 -2.13 16.69
N LEU A 173 9.85 -1.39 15.65
CA LEU A 173 10.95 -0.42 15.72
C LEU A 173 10.64 0.74 16.67
N LEU A 174 9.39 1.19 16.72
CA LEU A 174 8.94 2.24 17.64
C LEU A 174 8.90 1.71 19.08
N ALA A 175 8.50 0.46 19.29
CA ALA A 175 8.59 -0.21 20.59
C ALA A 175 10.05 -0.35 21.06
N VAL A 176 10.98 -0.75 20.17
CA VAL A 176 12.42 -0.79 20.47
C VAL A 176 12.93 0.59 20.85
N ALA A 177 12.54 1.64 20.12
CA ALA A 177 12.94 3.01 20.45
C ALA A 177 12.41 3.43 21.83
N VAL A 178 11.16 3.11 22.15
CA VAL A 178 10.55 3.42 23.47
C VAL A 178 11.18 2.60 24.60
N ILE A 179 11.50 1.33 24.35
CA ILE A 179 12.13 0.43 25.33
C ILE A 179 13.57 0.86 25.61
N GLU A 180 14.35 1.21 24.58
CA GLU A 180 15.71 1.73 24.76
C GLU A 180 15.71 3.10 25.46
N LEU A 181 14.67 3.92 25.24
CA LEU A 181 14.42 5.12 26.04
C LEU A 181 14.00 4.79 27.49
N ALA A 182 13.39 3.64 27.76
CA ALA A 182 12.96 3.22 29.10
C ALA A 182 14.02 2.41 29.86
N LYS A 183 15.00 1.83 29.14
CA LYS A 183 16.06 0.95 29.63
C LYS A 183 16.84 1.48 30.83
N PRO A 184 17.18 2.78 30.92
CA PRO A 184 17.94 3.26 32.06
C PRO A 184 17.06 3.50 33.31
N TYR A 185 15.74 3.30 33.23
CA TYR A 185 14.80 3.33 34.37
C TYR A 185 14.46 1.96 34.96
N LEU A 186 14.80 0.87 34.28
CA LEU A 186 14.35 -0.47 34.65
C LEU A 186 15.56 -1.32 35.02
N LYS A 187 15.87 -1.40 36.32
CA LYS A 187 16.96 -2.23 36.84
C LYS A 187 16.47 -3.66 37.09
N GLY A 188 17.04 -4.64 36.38
CA GLY A 188 16.94 -6.08 36.70
C GLY A 188 16.66 -7.01 35.51
N GLY A 189 17.10 -8.27 35.61
CA GLY A 189 17.05 -9.27 34.52
C GLY A 189 15.67 -9.79 34.11
N LEU A 190 14.60 -9.49 34.87
CA LEU A 190 13.22 -9.75 34.45
C LEU A 190 12.78 -8.81 33.31
N PHE A 191 13.41 -7.63 33.21
CA PHE A 191 13.09 -6.65 32.18
C PHE A 191 13.67 -7.05 30.82
N ASP A 192 14.91 -7.53 30.78
CA ASP A 192 15.51 -8.10 29.58
C ASP A 192 14.61 -9.22 29.02
N PHE A 193 14.06 -10.07 29.89
CA PHE A 193 13.10 -11.10 29.47
C PHE A 193 11.81 -10.51 28.88
N THR A 194 11.23 -9.45 29.49
CA THR A 194 10.04 -8.79 28.92
C THR A 194 10.31 -8.05 27.62
N GLU A 195 11.51 -7.49 27.45
CA GLU A 195 11.96 -6.84 26.21
C GLU A 195 12.08 -7.87 25.08
N TRP A 196 12.78 -8.97 25.33
CA TRP A 196 12.89 -10.08 24.39
C TRP A 196 11.55 -10.76 24.14
N ALA A 197 10.68 -10.87 25.15
CA ALA A 197 9.33 -11.40 24.99
C ALA A 197 8.46 -10.49 24.13
N PHE A 198 8.53 -9.17 24.29
CA PHE A 198 7.76 -8.21 23.49
C PHE A 198 8.28 -8.15 22.05
N LEU A 199 9.60 -8.15 21.85
CA LEU A 199 10.24 -8.30 20.55
C LEU A 199 9.87 -9.62 19.87
N ALA A 200 9.93 -10.73 20.61
CA ALA A 200 9.53 -12.04 20.11
C ALA A 200 8.04 -12.08 19.79
N LEU A 201 7.18 -11.43 20.57
CA LEU A 201 5.74 -11.36 20.31
C LEU A 201 5.44 -10.49 19.09
N ALA A 202 6.10 -9.35 18.94
CA ALA A 202 5.99 -8.48 17.76
C ALA A 202 6.51 -9.20 16.50
N ALA A 203 7.66 -9.87 16.59
CA ALA A 203 8.21 -10.69 15.53
C ALA A 203 7.28 -11.86 15.19
N PHE A 204 6.76 -12.57 16.19
CA PHE A 204 5.81 -13.68 16.01
C PHE A 204 4.51 -13.21 15.34
N LEU A 205 3.97 -12.06 15.74
CA LEU A 205 2.79 -11.46 15.09
C LEU A 205 3.07 -11.05 13.64
N ALA A 206 4.28 -10.52 13.36
CA ALA A 206 4.72 -10.21 12.00
C ALA A 206 4.86 -11.49 11.15
N PHE A 207 5.52 -12.53 11.67
CA PHE A 207 5.72 -13.82 11.00
C PHE A 207 4.40 -14.57 10.78
N ARG A 208 3.48 -14.58 11.76
CA ARG A 208 2.19 -15.27 11.63
C ARG A 208 1.32 -14.70 10.50
N LYS A 209 1.44 -13.40 10.24
CA LYS A 209 0.76 -12.73 9.12
C LYS A 209 1.54 -12.82 7.81
N PHE A 210 2.85 -13.05 7.89
CA PHE A 210 3.67 -13.41 6.75
C PHE A 210 3.43 -14.89 6.42
N LYS A 211 2.27 -15.19 5.81
CA LYS A 211 2.15 -16.41 5.02
C LYS A 211 2.72 -16.06 3.65
N PRO A 212 3.95 -16.51 3.32
CA PRO A 212 4.30 -16.56 1.91
C PRO A 212 3.28 -17.51 1.28
N GLU A 213 2.32 -16.96 0.56
CA GLU A 213 1.82 -17.64 -0.62
C GLU A 213 3.07 -17.75 -1.47
N TRP A 214 3.81 -18.85 -1.32
CA TRP A 214 4.77 -19.24 -2.32
C TRP A 214 3.95 -19.22 -3.59
N ASP A 215 4.22 -18.24 -4.46
CA ASP A 215 3.73 -18.36 -5.80
C ASP A 215 4.22 -19.74 -6.20
N GLU A 216 3.29 -20.67 -6.37
CA GLU A 216 3.40 -21.72 -7.36
C GLU A 216 3.49 -21.02 -8.72
N LEU A 217 4.46 -20.12 -8.89
CA LEU A 217 5.09 -19.83 -10.14
C LEU A 217 5.79 -21.13 -10.47
N TYR A 218 4.98 -22.05 -10.98
CA TYR A 218 5.34 -23.03 -11.97
C TYR A 218 6.82 -23.41 -11.84
N LEU A 219 7.13 -24.28 -10.88
CA LEU A 219 8.10 -25.33 -11.15
C LEU A 219 7.49 -26.20 -12.26
N GLU A 220 7.33 -25.61 -13.45
CA GLU A 220 7.08 -26.33 -14.67
C GLU A 220 8.24 -27.30 -14.78
N PRO A 221 7.98 -28.61 -14.82
CA PRO A 221 9.02 -29.56 -15.20
C PRO A 221 9.62 -29.02 -16.49
N HIS A 222 10.95 -28.90 -16.58
CA HIS A 222 11.66 -28.33 -17.73
C HIS A 222 11.07 -28.85 -19.04
N SER A 223 10.09 -28.12 -19.59
CA SER A 223 9.57 -28.35 -20.91
C SER A 223 10.46 -27.54 -21.84
N GLN A 224 10.82 -28.15 -22.95
CA GLN A 224 11.75 -27.57 -23.90
C GLN A 224 11.27 -26.17 -24.29
N LEU A 225 12.17 -25.17 -24.28
CA LEU A 225 11.90 -23.74 -24.48
C LEU A 225 10.96 -23.39 -25.67
N ILE A 226 10.84 -24.31 -26.63
CA ILE A 226 9.99 -24.17 -27.82
C ILE A 226 8.50 -24.28 -27.47
N THR A 227 8.08 -25.19 -26.57
CA THR A 227 6.67 -25.31 -26.18
C THR A 227 6.20 -24.13 -25.32
N LYS A 228 7.04 -23.64 -24.40
CA LYS A 228 6.69 -22.53 -23.52
C LYS A 228 6.37 -21.21 -24.26
N ARG A 229 7.11 -20.89 -25.33
CA ARG A 229 6.87 -19.68 -26.13
C ARG A 229 5.54 -19.74 -26.90
N TYR A 230 5.14 -20.94 -27.34
CA TYR A 230 3.86 -21.16 -28.01
C TYR A 230 2.68 -21.02 -27.05
N ASP A 231 2.80 -21.60 -25.85
CA ASP A 231 1.78 -21.50 -24.80
C ASP A 231 1.60 -20.05 -24.31
N GLU A 232 2.69 -19.29 -24.13
CA GLU A 232 2.61 -17.87 -23.76
C GLU A 232 1.93 -17.03 -24.85
N LEU A 233 2.17 -17.29 -26.13
CA LEU A 233 1.51 -16.59 -27.23
C LEU A 233 0.01 -16.88 -27.25
N ILE A 234 -0.40 -18.14 -27.06
CA ILE A 234 -1.82 -18.52 -27.00
C ILE A 234 -2.52 -17.85 -25.82
N VAL A 235 -1.92 -17.91 -24.62
CA VAL A 235 -2.50 -17.29 -23.42
C VAL A 235 -2.64 -15.78 -23.60
N ASN A 236 -1.64 -15.12 -24.18
CA ASN A 236 -1.69 -13.69 -24.47
C ASN A 236 -2.77 -13.35 -25.51
N LEU A 237 -2.92 -14.17 -26.55
CA LEU A 237 -3.94 -13.99 -27.59
C LEU A 237 -5.36 -14.15 -27.01
N ASP A 238 -5.58 -15.18 -26.19
CA ASP A 238 -6.86 -15.44 -25.52
C ASP A 238 -7.22 -14.32 -24.54
N SER A 239 -6.25 -13.84 -23.77
CA SER A 239 -6.41 -12.69 -22.87
C SER A 239 -6.79 -11.42 -23.66
N ALA A 240 -6.08 -11.15 -24.75
CA ALA A 240 -6.34 -10.01 -25.62
C ALA A 240 -7.73 -10.08 -26.28
N ALA A 241 -8.14 -11.27 -26.74
CA ALA A 241 -9.46 -11.50 -27.32
C ALA A 241 -10.57 -11.28 -26.27
N ASN A 242 -10.38 -11.76 -25.06
CA ASN A 242 -11.32 -11.55 -23.96
C ASN A 242 -11.43 -10.07 -23.57
N ASN A 243 -10.31 -9.34 -23.52
CA ASN A 243 -10.29 -7.91 -23.24
C ASN A 243 -10.97 -7.10 -24.34
N PHE A 244 -10.74 -7.42 -25.61
CA PHE A 244 -11.46 -6.81 -26.72
C PHE A 244 -12.97 -7.03 -26.60
N VAL A 245 -13.42 -8.26 -26.32
CA VAL A 245 -14.86 -8.54 -26.18
C VAL A 245 -15.48 -7.75 -25.02
N ARG A 246 -14.81 -7.69 -23.88
CA ARG A 246 -15.33 -7.04 -22.66
C ARG A 246 -15.28 -5.52 -22.71
N TYR A 247 -14.15 -4.96 -23.15
CA TYR A 247 -13.85 -3.53 -23.00
C TYR A 247 -13.69 -2.78 -24.33
N GLY A 248 -13.64 -3.47 -25.46
CA GLY A 248 -13.43 -2.86 -26.77
C GLY A 248 -11.99 -2.41 -27.02
N ASP A 249 -11.04 -2.83 -26.18
CA ASP A 249 -9.62 -2.51 -26.38
C ASP A 249 -9.05 -3.28 -27.58
N LYS A 250 -8.69 -2.52 -28.63
CA LYS A 250 -8.16 -3.06 -29.87
C LYS A 250 -6.65 -3.20 -29.85
N ALA A 251 -5.94 -2.35 -29.10
CA ALA A 251 -4.50 -2.16 -29.27
C ALA A 251 -3.74 -3.46 -28.94
N ILE A 252 -4.10 -4.07 -27.81
CA ILE A 252 -3.49 -5.31 -27.33
C ILE A 252 -3.79 -6.46 -28.31
N LEU A 253 -5.03 -6.58 -28.76
CA LEU A 253 -5.42 -7.62 -29.71
C LEU A 253 -4.69 -7.49 -31.05
N VAL A 254 -4.60 -6.28 -31.59
CA VAL A 254 -3.88 -6.00 -32.84
C VAL A 254 -2.40 -6.35 -32.69
N ALA A 255 -1.76 -5.97 -31.58
CA ALA A 255 -0.36 -6.28 -31.33
C ALA A 255 -0.09 -7.79 -31.23
N CYS A 256 -0.94 -8.53 -30.49
CA CYS A 256 -0.81 -9.97 -30.34
C CYS A 256 -1.01 -10.71 -31.68
N ILE A 257 -2.04 -10.35 -32.46
CA ILE A 257 -2.28 -10.94 -33.78
C ILE A 257 -1.10 -10.61 -34.72
N SER A 258 -0.61 -9.36 -34.70
CA SER A 258 0.49 -8.96 -35.57
C SER A 258 1.75 -9.75 -35.30
N LYS A 259 2.09 -9.90 -34.01
CA LYS A 259 3.25 -10.68 -33.60
C LYS A 259 3.10 -12.14 -34.01
N ALA A 260 1.93 -12.75 -33.78
CA ALA A 260 1.69 -14.14 -34.13
C ALA A 260 1.80 -14.41 -35.64
N LEU A 261 1.28 -13.51 -36.49
CA LEU A 261 1.34 -13.66 -37.94
C LEU A 261 2.75 -13.40 -38.49
N LEU A 262 3.46 -12.39 -37.98
CA LEU A 262 4.85 -12.14 -38.36
C LEU A 262 5.78 -13.30 -37.94
N ASP A 263 5.60 -13.83 -36.73
CA ASP A 263 6.34 -15.00 -36.25
C ASP A 263 6.03 -16.25 -37.11
N ALA A 264 4.85 -16.33 -37.73
CA ALA A 264 4.44 -17.37 -38.67
C ALA A 264 4.86 -17.12 -40.13
N GLY A 265 5.56 -16.02 -40.43
CA GLY A 265 6.11 -15.72 -41.75
C GLY A 265 5.15 -15.05 -42.74
N TYR A 266 4.02 -14.52 -42.27
CA TYR A 266 3.06 -13.80 -43.12
C TYR A 266 3.63 -12.48 -43.64
N ASN A 267 3.27 -12.12 -44.87
CA ASN A 267 3.68 -10.86 -45.49
C ASN A 267 2.86 -9.67 -44.96
N GLU A 268 3.39 -8.45 -45.10
CA GLU A 268 2.71 -7.22 -44.63
C GLU A 268 1.29 -7.04 -45.19
N LYS A 269 1.04 -7.49 -46.43
CA LYS A 269 -0.28 -7.43 -47.06
C LYS A 269 -1.28 -8.37 -46.39
N GLU A 270 -0.88 -9.62 -46.14
CA GLU A 270 -1.71 -10.63 -45.49
C GLU A 270 -1.99 -10.25 -44.03
N LEU A 271 -0.98 -9.68 -43.36
CA LEU A 271 -1.10 -9.10 -42.03
C LEU A 271 -2.16 -7.99 -41.99
N ALA A 272 -2.11 -7.06 -42.95
CA ALA A 272 -3.08 -5.97 -43.03
C ALA A 272 -4.51 -6.49 -43.25
N GLU A 273 -4.69 -7.48 -44.13
CA GLU A 273 -5.98 -8.11 -44.39
C GLU A 273 -6.54 -8.84 -43.17
N ALA A 274 -5.69 -9.53 -42.41
CA ALA A 274 -6.10 -10.25 -41.20
C ALA A 274 -6.59 -9.31 -40.08
N ILE A 275 -5.96 -8.14 -39.93
CA ILE A 275 -6.23 -7.21 -38.82
C ILE A 275 -7.28 -6.16 -39.21
N TYR A 276 -7.49 -5.90 -40.51
CA TYR A 276 -8.48 -4.95 -41.03
C TYR A 276 -9.86 -5.00 -40.34
N PRO A 277 -10.45 -6.17 -40.04
CA PRO A 277 -11.74 -6.25 -39.36
C PRO A 277 -11.75 -5.64 -37.95
N VAL A 278 -10.63 -5.70 -37.21
CA VAL A 278 -10.51 -5.15 -35.85
C VAL A 278 -10.29 -3.64 -35.89
N VAL A 279 -9.40 -3.19 -36.78
CA VAL A 279 -9.03 -1.78 -36.88
C VAL A 279 -10.26 -0.94 -37.24
N ASN A 280 -11.02 -1.37 -38.26
CA ASN A 280 -12.19 -0.64 -38.75
C ASN A 280 -13.46 -0.84 -37.93
N TYR A 281 -13.44 -1.71 -36.92
CA TYR A 281 -14.60 -1.94 -36.08
C TYR A 281 -14.86 -0.74 -35.15
N CYS A 282 -16.04 -0.13 -35.18
CA CYS A 282 -16.44 0.87 -34.19
C CYS A 282 -17.67 0.43 -33.39
N ASP A 283 -17.58 0.59 -32.07
CA ASP A 283 -18.71 0.38 -31.16
C ASP A 283 -19.83 1.38 -31.44
N ILE A 284 -21.07 0.97 -31.13
CA ILE A 284 -22.20 1.90 -31.14
C ILE A 284 -22.02 2.82 -29.93
N THR A 285 -21.94 4.13 -30.18
CA THR A 285 -21.88 5.13 -29.13
C THR A 285 -23.25 5.27 -28.47
N THR A 286 -23.27 5.35 -27.15
CA THR A 286 -24.49 5.68 -26.40
C THR A 286 -24.60 7.20 -26.30
N PRO A 287 -25.79 7.78 -26.53
CA PRO A 287 -25.98 9.22 -26.32
C PRO A 287 -25.76 9.57 -24.85
N ILE A 288 -25.27 10.79 -24.61
CA ILE A 288 -24.89 11.28 -23.27
C ILE A 288 -26.10 11.18 -22.30
N LEU A 289 -27.30 11.44 -22.80
CA LEU A 289 -28.57 11.36 -22.09
C LEU A 289 -29.32 10.05 -22.42
N SER A 290 -28.70 8.91 -22.12
CA SER A 290 -29.33 7.58 -22.25
C SER A 290 -29.79 7.04 -20.90
N PHE A 291 -30.94 6.36 -20.91
CA PHE A 291 -31.42 5.67 -19.72
C PHE A 291 -30.52 4.47 -19.39
N PRO A 292 -30.40 4.06 -18.11
CA PRO A 292 -29.52 2.96 -17.71
C PRO A 292 -29.78 1.64 -18.45
N TRP A 293 -31.03 1.35 -18.80
CA TRP A 293 -31.40 0.14 -19.54
C TRP A 293 -30.94 0.18 -21.01
N GLU A 294 -30.94 1.36 -21.65
CA GLU A 294 -30.43 1.56 -23.02
C GLU A 294 -28.92 1.32 -23.08
N LYS A 295 -28.19 1.77 -22.04
CA LYS A 295 -26.75 1.51 -21.90
C LYS A 295 -26.47 0.01 -21.83
N VAL A 296 -27.24 -0.73 -21.04
CA VAL A 296 -27.10 -2.20 -20.91
C VAL A 296 -27.41 -2.92 -22.22
N ILE A 297 -28.46 -2.51 -22.94
CA ILE A 297 -28.81 -3.10 -24.24
C ILE A 297 -27.72 -2.82 -25.27
N THR A 298 -27.20 -1.59 -25.32
CA THR A 298 -26.16 -1.18 -26.26
C THR A 298 -24.85 -1.92 -25.99
N GLU A 299 -24.47 -2.07 -24.72
CA GLU A 299 -23.28 -2.84 -24.34
C GLU A 299 -23.42 -4.32 -24.74
N LYS A 300 -24.58 -4.95 -24.48
CA LYS A 300 -24.85 -6.33 -24.93
C LYS A 300 -24.73 -6.46 -26.45
N ARG A 301 -25.25 -5.49 -27.21
CA ARG A 301 -25.13 -5.48 -28.68
C ARG A 301 -23.67 -5.32 -29.12
N ASN A 302 -22.90 -4.44 -28.49
CA ASN A 302 -21.49 -4.23 -28.78
C ASN A 302 -20.69 -5.51 -28.51
N VAL A 303 -20.87 -6.16 -27.36
CA VAL A 303 -20.26 -7.47 -27.05
C VAL A 303 -20.55 -8.51 -28.13
N SER A 304 -21.81 -8.63 -28.58
CA SER A 304 -22.18 -9.55 -29.66
C SER A 304 -21.54 -9.19 -31.00
N ARG A 305 -21.36 -7.90 -31.30
CA ARG A 305 -20.68 -7.43 -32.53
C ARG A 305 -19.17 -7.71 -32.45
N ARG A 306 -18.51 -7.42 -31.33
CA ARG A 306 -17.08 -7.73 -31.09
C ARG A 306 -16.79 -9.21 -31.25
N LYS A 307 -17.65 -10.10 -30.72
CA LYS A 307 -17.54 -11.55 -30.94
C LYS A 307 -17.66 -11.95 -32.42
N ARG A 308 -18.47 -11.26 -33.22
CA ARG A 308 -18.56 -11.51 -34.68
C ARG A 308 -17.29 -11.07 -35.41
N VAL A 309 -16.68 -9.97 -35.00
CA VAL A 309 -15.40 -9.52 -35.55
C VAL A 309 -14.31 -10.57 -35.30
N LEU A 310 -14.20 -11.09 -34.07
CA LEU A 310 -13.25 -12.18 -33.77
C LEU A 310 -13.48 -13.42 -34.64
N LYS A 311 -14.74 -13.83 -34.84
CA LYS A 311 -15.06 -14.96 -35.73
C LYS A 311 -14.66 -14.69 -37.18
N ALA A 312 -14.77 -13.45 -37.66
CA ALA A 312 -14.36 -13.09 -39.01
C ALA A 312 -12.84 -13.20 -39.19
N ILE A 313 -12.06 -12.76 -38.19
CA ILE A 313 -10.60 -12.91 -38.18
C ILE A 313 -10.22 -14.40 -38.23
N LEU A 314 -10.80 -15.22 -37.33
CA LEU A 314 -10.51 -16.66 -37.30
C LEU A 314 -10.85 -17.35 -38.62
N LYS A 315 -11.93 -16.94 -39.28
CA LYS A 315 -12.31 -17.47 -40.59
C LYS A 315 -11.33 -17.08 -41.69
N ASN A 316 -10.84 -15.84 -41.67
CA ASN A 316 -9.84 -15.38 -42.65
C ASN A 316 -8.51 -16.09 -42.44
N LEU A 317 -8.09 -16.29 -41.18
CA LEU A 317 -6.88 -17.05 -40.86
C LEU A 317 -7.03 -18.53 -41.22
N GLY A 318 -8.17 -19.15 -40.94
CA GLY A 318 -8.43 -20.55 -41.29
C GLY A 318 -8.44 -20.83 -42.80
N LYS A 319 -8.93 -19.88 -43.60
CA LYS A 319 -8.88 -19.98 -45.07
C LYS A 319 -7.46 -19.90 -45.63
N ASN A 320 -6.64 -19.01 -45.07
CA ASN A 320 -5.27 -18.83 -45.54
C ASN A 320 -4.36 -20.00 -45.14
N ILE A 321 -4.68 -20.75 -44.06
CA ILE A 321 -3.95 -21.96 -43.68
C ILE A 321 -4.20 -23.10 -44.68
N GLU A 322 -5.42 -23.23 -45.22
CA GLU A 322 -5.74 -24.24 -46.25
C GLU A 322 -5.07 -23.94 -47.62
N GLU A 323 -4.73 -22.69 -47.91
CA GLU A 323 -4.07 -22.29 -49.16
C GLU A 323 -2.53 -22.45 -49.14
N VAL A 324 -1.92 -22.64 -47.96
CA VAL A 324 -0.46 -22.77 -47.79
C VAL A 324 0.01 -24.25 -47.79
N GLU A 325 -0.91 -25.23 -47.81
CA GLU A 325 -0.61 -26.68 -47.88
C GLU A 325 -0.73 -27.29 -49.30
N LEU A 326 -0.56 -26.51 -50.37
CA LEU A 326 -0.50 -26.98 -51.78
C LEU A 326 0.82 -26.61 -52.46
#